data_AF-A0A953P4L4-F1
#
_entry.id   AF-A0A953P4L4-F1
#
_cell.length_a   1.000
_cell.length_b   1.000
_cell.length_c   1.000
_cell.angle_alpha   90.00
_cell.angle_beta   90.00
_cell.angle_gamma   90.00
#
_symmetry.space_group_name_H-M   'P 1'
#
loop_
_entity.id
_entity.type
_entity.pdbx_description
1 polymer ?
#
loop_
_entity_poly.entity_id
_entity_poly.type
_entity_poly.pdbx_seq_one_letter_code
_entity_poly.pdbx_strand_id
1 'polypeptide(L)'
;MSNPKGFTVWFTGLPSAGKSTLAELLAPELRRRGRGVEVFDGDVVRTHLCKGLGFSKEDRDENIRRIGFVCAMVTRHGGAAIAAAISPYRAIREEVRGKVENFVEVYVKTAVETCIQRDVKGLYKKALAGEIKGFTGVDDPYEAPANPELIIVTEEETPQESAARIVRKLEELGYLAAEPAQQLSAEEEKRMRQRLVRLGYLPS
;
A
#
# COMPACT_ATOMS: atom_id res chain seq x y z
N MET A 1 -5.88 -29.54 -6.57
CA MET A 1 -4.95 -28.45 -6.18
C MET A 1 -5.67 -27.60 -5.16
N SER A 2 -5.10 -27.40 -3.97
CA SER A 2 -5.70 -26.51 -2.96
C SER A 2 -5.72 -25.08 -3.51
N ASN A 3 -6.88 -24.44 -3.53
CA ASN A 3 -6.99 -23.04 -3.96
C ASN A 3 -6.12 -22.18 -3.03
N PRO A 4 -5.21 -21.34 -3.53
CA PRO A 4 -4.40 -20.48 -2.66
C PRO A 4 -5.30 -19.59 -1.80
N LYS A 5 -4.98 -19.44 -0.51
CA LYS A 5 -5.72 -18.54 0.38
C LYS A 5 -5.65 -17.12 -0.16
N GLY A 6 -6.79 -16.49 -0.41
CA GLY A 6 -6.85 -15.10 -0.82
C GLY A 6 -6.53 -14.17 0.35
N PHE A 7 -6.15 -12.93 0.06
CA PHE A 7 -5.84 -11.92 1.06
C PHE A 7 -6.08 -10.51 0.53
N THR A 8 -6.16 -9.54 1.42
CA THR A 8 -6.24 -8.12 1.07
C THR A 8 -5.08 -7.36 1.69
N VAL A 9 -4.31 -6.64 0.87
CA VAL A 9 -3.36 -5.63 1.33
C VAL A 9 -4.05 -4.27 1.29
N TRP A 10 -4.25 -3.67 2.45
CA TRP A 10 -4.95 -2.42 2.62
C TRP A 10 -3.98 -1.30 2.98
N PHE A 11 -3.64 -0.46 2.00
CA PHE A 11 -2.84 0.74 2.26
C PHE A 11 -3.72 1.86 2.82
N THR A 12 -3.31 2.43 3.94
CA THR A 12 -3.87 3.65 4.52
C THR A 12 -2.76 4.67 4.76
N GLY A 13 -3.08 5.96 4.68
CA GLY A 13 -2.10 7.04 4.84
C GLY A 13 -2.56 8.34 4.19
N LEU A 14 -1.86 9.44 4.48
CA LEU A 14 -2.17 10.77 3.95
C LEU A 14 -2.18 10.81 2.41
N PRO A 15 -2.91 11.76 1.77
CA PRO A 15 -2.71 12.09 0.37
C PRO A 15 -1.21 12.33 0.09
N SER A 16 -0.70 11.89 -1.07
CA SER A 16 0.73 11.97 -1.44
C SER A 16 1.72 11.21 -0.55
N ALA A 17 1.26 10.30 0.33
CA ALA A 17 2.14 9.45 1.15
C ALA A 17 2.91 8.37 0.35
N GLY A 18 2.47 8.01 -0.86
CA GLY A 18 3.13 6.98 -1.70
C GLY A 18 2.39 5.63 -1.82
N LYS A 19 1.13 5.55 -1.37
CA LYS A 19 0.30 4.34 -1.43
C LYS A 19 0.19 3.74 -2.85
N SER A 20 -0.14 4.56 -3.85
CA SER A 20 -0.29 4.09 -5.25
C SER A 20 1.03 3.55 -5.80
N THR A 21 2.16 4.19 -5.49
CA THR A 21 3.49 3.70 -5.86
C THR A 21 3.79 2.32 -5.26
N LEU A 22 3.45 2.09 -3.99
CA LEU A 22 3.62 0.78 -3.36
C LEU A 22 2.69 -0.27 -3.98
N ALA A 23 1.46 0.10 -4.32
CA ALA A 23 0.52 -0.81 -5.01
C ALA A 23 1.03 -1.19 -6.41
N GLU A 24 1.58 -0.24 -7.16
CA GLU A 24 2.18 -0.45 -8.48
C GLU A 24 3.42 -1.35 -8.45
N LEU A 25 4.22 -1.30 -7.38
CA LEU A 25 5.37 -2.18 -7.18
C LEU A 25 4.97 -3.58 -6.68
N LEU A 26 3.98 -3.64 -5.78
CA LEU A 26 3.54 -4.89 -5.17
C LEU A 26 2.76 -5.77 -6.16
N ALA A 27 1.91 -5.18 -7.00
CA ALA A 27 1.03 -5.95 -7.87
C ALA A 27 1.79 -6.85 -8.89
N PRO A 28 2.81 -6.36 -9.62
CA PRO A 28 3.63 -7.20 -10.49
C PRO A 28 4.35 -8.32 -9.74
N GLU A 29 4.85 -8.05 -8.54
CA GLU A 29 5.55 -9.05 -7.73
C GLU A 29 4.61 -10.18 -7.27
N LEU A 30 3.41 -9.85 -6.82
CA LEU A 30 2.40 -10.86 -6.49
C LEU A 30 1.96 -11.67 -7.72
N ARG A 31 1.80 -11.03 -8.89
CA ARG A 31 1.50 -11.72 -10.15
C ARG A 31 2.63 -12.66 -10.56
N ARG A 32 3.89 -12.23 -10.43
CA ARG A 32 5.08 -13.06 -10.69
C ARG A 32 5.07 -14.32 -9.82
N ARG A 33 4.59 -14.22 -8.59
CA ARG A 33 4.40 -15.35 -7.67
C ARG A 33 3.10 -16.14 -7.89
N GLY A 34 2.47 -15.99 -9.05
CA GLY A 34 1.31 -16.79 -9.47
C GLY A 34 -0.02 -16.38 -8.80
N ARG A 35 -0.11 -15.18 -8.21
CA ARG A 35 -1.37 -14.68 -7.64
C ARG A 35 -2.22 -14.00 -8.71
N GLY A 36 -3.54 -14.24 -8.67
CA GLY A 36 -4.51 -13.36 -9.34
C GLY A 36 -4.66 -12.07 -8.53
N VAL A 37 -4.29 -10.93 -9.11
CA VAL A 37 -4.17 -9.64 -8.41
C VAL A 37 -5.06 -8.58 -9.01
N GLU A 38 -5.89 -7.97 -8.17
CA GLU A 38 -6.69 -6.78 -8.50
C GLU A 38 -6.31 -5.59 -7.62
N VAL A 39 -6.25 -4.40 -8.24
CA VAL A 39 -5.85 -3.16 -7.57
C VAL A 39 -7.03 -2.18 -7.56
N PHE A 40 -7.40 -1.75 -6.36
CA PHE A 40 -8.44 -0.76 -6.09
C PHE A 40 -7.78 0.55 -5.63
N ASP A 41 -7.25 1.32 -6.59
CA ASP A 41 -6.68 2.65 -6.32
C ASP A 41 -7.78 3.69 -6.11
N GLY A 42 -7.63 4.53 -5.09
CA GLY A 42 -8.62 5.52 -4.67
C GLY A 42 -9.06 6.51 -5.76
N ASP A 43 -8.20 6.83 -6.73
CA ASP A 43 -8.57 7.71 -7.83
C ASP A 43 -9.37 6.94 -8.89
N VAL A 44 -8.93 5.73 -9.24
CA VAL A 44 -9.58 4.89 -10.26
C VAL A 44 -10.95 4.40 -9.78
N VAL A 45 -11.08 3.99 -8.54
CA VAL A 45 -12.37 3.55 -8.01
C VAL A 45 -13.39 4.68 -8.01
N ARG A 46 -12.97 5.94 -7.83
CA ARG A 46 -13.84 7.12 -7.88
C ARG A 46 -14.35 7.46 -9.28
N THR A 47 -13.68 7.01 -10.34
CA THR A 47 -14.20 7.18 -11.72
C THR A 47 -15.20 6.10 -12.13
N HIS A 48 -15.27 4.99 -11.37
CA HIS A 48 -16.13 3.84 -11.68
C HIS A 48 -17.04 3.48 -10.49
N LEU A 49 -16.58 2.60 -9.59
CA LEU A 49 -17.35 2.03 -8.47
C LEU A 49 -17.96 3.09 -7.53
N CYS A 50 -17.23 4.17 -7.31
CA CYS A 50 -17.57 5.24 -6.39
C CYS A 50 -17.90 6.55 -7.13
N LYS A 51 -18.24 6.45 -8.43
CA LYS A 51 -18.69 7.61 -9.21
C LYS A 51 -19.92 8.23 -8.56
N GLY A 52 -19.90 9.55 -8.39
CA GLY A 52 -20.98 10.33 -7.79
C GLY A 52 -20.84 10.55 -6.28
N LEU A 53 -19.94 9.84 -5.59
CA LEU A 53 -19.60 10.17 -4.20
C LEU A 53 -18.71 11.41 -4.17
N GLY A 54 -19.05 12.36 -3.31
CA GLY A 54 -18.24 13.53 -3.00
C GLY A 54 -17.13 13.22 -2.00
N PHE A 55 -16.87 14.21 -1.15
CA PHE A 55 -15.79 14.20 -0.15
C PHE A 55 -16.28 14.53 1.26
N SER A 56 -17.59 14.49 1.50
CA SER A 56 -18.14 14.50 2.86
C SER A 56 -17.63 13.28 3.63
N LYS A 57 -17.75 13.32 4.96
CA LYS A 57 -17.42 12.18 5.80
C LYS A 57 -18.23 10.95 5.38
N GLU A 58 -19.53 11.10 5.17
CA GLU A 58 -20.44 10.01 4.80
C GLU A 58 -20.06 9.40 3.44
N ASP A 59 -19.72 10.23 2.45
CA ASP A 59 -19.28 9.78 1.12
C ASP A 59 -17.93 9.08 1.18
N ARG A 60 -17.02 9.54 2.05
CA ARG A 60 -15.73 8.88 2.29
C ARG A 60 -15.95 7.52 2.95
N ASP A 61 -16.81 7.44 3.96
CA ASP A 61 -17.16 6.21 4.65
C ASP A 61 -17.73 5.20 3.66
N GLU A 62 -18.69 5.61 2.83
CA GLU A 62 -19.31 4.77 1.80
C GLU A 62 -18.31 4.35 0.72
N ASN A 63 -17.43 5.24 0.27
CA ASN A 63 -16.35 4.89 -0.65
C ASN A 63 -15.46 3.77 -0.08
N ILE A 64 -15.10 3.86 1.20
CA ILE A 64 -14.29 2.83 1.86
C ILE A 64 -15.06 1.52 2.01
N ARG A 65 -16.34 1.55 2.37
CA ARG A 65 -17.19 0.34 2.44
C ARG A 65 -17.30 -0.36 1.09
N ARG A 66 -17.46 0.39 -0.01
CA ARG A 66 -17.53 -0.18 -1.37
C ARG A 66 -16.22 -0.85 -1.77
N ILE A 67 -15.09 -0.21 -1.51
CA ILE A 67 -13.77 -0.81 -1.75
C ILE A 67 -13.61 -2.09 -0.91
N GLY A 68 -13.98 -2.03 0.38
CA GLY A 68 -13.94 -3.18 1.28
C GLY A 68 -14.79 -4.36 0.78
N PHE A 69 -15.99 -4.09 0.26
CA PHE A 69 -16.87 -5.11 -0.31
C PHE A 69 -16.22 -5.84 -1.50
N VAL A 70 -15.67 -5.10 -2.46
CA VAL A 70 -15.01 -5.74 -3.63
C VAL A 70 -13.72 -6.45 -3.25
N CYS A 71 -12.94 -5.93 -2.29
CA CYS A 71 -11.80 -6.63 -1.71
C CYS A 71 -12.22 -7.97 -1.08
N ALA A 72 -13.29 -7.98 -0.28
CA ALA A 72 -13.81 -9.21 0.34
C ALA A 72 -14.17 -10.27 -0.72
N MET A 73 -14.78 -9.86 -1.84
CA MET A 73 -15.11 -10.77 -2.94
C MET A 73 -13.85 -11.37 -3.58
N VAL A 74 -12.87 -10.54 -3.94
CA VAL A 74 -11.60 -11.03 -4.52
C VAL A 74 -10.89 -11.99 -3.56
N THR A 75 -10.79 -11.63 -2.29
CA THR A 75 -10.14 -12.44 -1.26
C THR A 75 -10.86 -13.78 -1.05
N ARG A 76 -12.19 -13.78 -0.95
CA ARG A 76 -12.99 -15.01 -0.77
C ARG A 76 -12.78 -16.02 -1.90
N HIS A 77 -12.49 -15.55 -3.12
CA HIS A 77 -12.25 -16.39 -4.29
C HIS A 77 -10.77 -16.80 -4.47
N GLY A 78 -9.91 -16.54 -3.48
CA GLY A 78 -8.48 -16.91 -3.53
C GLY A 78 -7.57 -15.86 -4.17
N GLY A 79 -8.12 -14.71 -4.58
CA GLY A 79 -7.36 -13.60 -5.15
C GLY A 79 -6.60 -12.78 -4.12
N ALA A 80 -5.65 -11.98 -4.59
CA ALA A 80 -4.97 -10.95 -3.83
C ALA A 80 -5.54 -9.58 -4.21
N ALA A 81 -6.27 -8.95 -3.29
CA ALA A 81 -6.75 -7.59 -3.49
C ALA A 81 -5.73 -6.60 -2.91
N ILE A 82 -5.48 -5.50 -3.63
CA ILE A 82 -4.67 -4.39 -3.15
C ILE A 82 -5.55 -3.14 -3.14
N ALA A 83 -5.83 -2.58 -1.97
CA ALA A 83 -6.55 -1.32 -1.83
C ALA A 83 -5.57 -0.19 -1.53
N ALA A 84 -5.58 0.87 -2.34
CA ALA A 84 -4.76 2.07 -2.14
C ALA A 84 -5.67 3.30 -1.95
N ALA A 85 -6.21 3.47 -0.74
CA ALA A 85 -7.12 4.57 -0.42
C ALA A 85 -6.62 5.37 0.79
N ILE A 86 -7.02 6.64 0.92
CA ILE A 86 -6.65 7.45 2.10
C ILE A 86 -7.21 6.80 3.36
N SER A 87 -8.48 6.38 3.32
CA SER A 87 -9.20 5.72 4.42
C SER A 87 -8.97 6.38 5.79
N PRO A 88 -9.34 7.68 5.95
CA PRO A 88 -8.85 8.50 7.06
C PRO A 88 -9.40 8.11 8.43
N TYR A 89 -10.63 7.60 8.50
CA TYR A 89 -11.30 7.29 9.76
C TYR A 89 -11.06 5.85 10.19
N ARG A 90 -10.53 5.66 11.40
CA ARG A 90 -10.15 4.36 11.95
C ARG A 90 -11.36 3.45 12.10
N ALA A 91 -12.48 3.98 12.60
CA ALA A 91 -13.70 3.19 12.81
C ALA A 91 -14.17 2.47 11.54
N ILE A 92 -14.06 3.10 10.37
CA ILE A 92 -14.45 2.50 9.09
C ILE A 92 -13.42 1.47 8.62
N ARG A 93 -12.12 1.68 8.87
CA ARG A 93 -11.10 0.67 8.58
C ARG A 93 -11.31 -0.59 9.42
N GLU A 94 -11.64 -0.44 10.70
CA GLU A 94 -12.00 -1.56 11.58
C GLU A 94 -13.29 -2.27 11.11
N GLU A 95 -14.30 -1.51 10.68
CA GLU A 95 -15.54 -2.07 10.09
C GLU A 95 -15.22 -2.96 8.87
N VAL A 96 -14.35 -2.50 7.97
CA VAL A 96 -13.92 -3.25 6.78
C VAL A 96 -13.05 -4.44 7.16
N ARG A 97 -12.10 -4.27 8.09
CA ARG A 97 -11.25 -5.35 8.62
C ARG A 97 -12.10 -6.51 9.17
N GLY A 98 -13.22 -6.21 9.83
CA GLY A 98 -14.14 -7.23 10.33
C GLY A 98 -14.92 -8.00 9.25
N LYS A 99 -14.93 -7.52 7.99
CA LYS A 99 -15.68 -8.12 6.87
C LYS A 99 -14.80 -8.80 5.82
N VAL A 100 -13.51 -8.47 5.79
CA VAL A 100 -12.54 -8.99 4.82
C VAL A 100 -11.65 -10.04 5.49
N GLU A 101 -11.65 -11.26 4.98
CA GLU A 101 -10.74 -12.31 5.46
C GLU A 101 -9.28 -11.96 5.12
N ASN A 102 -8.33 -12.43 5.94
CA ASN A 102 -6.88 -12.29 5.67
C ASN A 102 -6.47 -10.84 5.32
N PHE A 103 -6.92 -9.89 6.15
CA PHE A 103 -6.72 -8.46 5.98
C PHE A 103 -5.36 -8.02 6.52
N VAL A 104 -4.57 -7.33 5.70
CA VAL A 104 -3.23 -6.81 6.04
C VAL A 104 -3.24 -5.30 5.88
N GLU A 105 -3.40 -4.57 6.99
CA GLU A 105 -3.34 -3.12 7.00
C GLU A 105 -1.88 -2.66 6.99
N VAL A 106 -1.53 -1.92 5.94
CA VAL A 106 -0.23 -1.29 5.78
C VAL A 106 -0.38 0.21 5.97
N TYR A 107 0.13 0.71 7.10
CA TYR A 107 0.18 2.13 7.35
C TYR A 107 1.37 2.76 6.63
N VAL A 108 1.07 3.54 5.58
CA VAL A 108 2.05 4.36 4.88
C VAL A 108 2.18 5.68 5.63
N LYS A 109 3.09 5.69 6.60
CA LYS A 109 3.39 6.81 7.48
C LYS A 109 4.34 7.78 6.78
N THR A 110 3.91 9.03 6.71
CA THR A 110 4.65 10.15 6.14
C THR A 110 4.23 11.41 6.89
N ALA A 111 5.18 12.30 7.18
CA ALA A 111 4.85 13.62 7.72
C ALA A 111 3.95 14.41 6.74
N VAL A 112 3.02 15.21 7.27
CA VAL A 112 2.09 16.00 6.43
C VAL A 112 2.86 17.05 5.63
N GLU A 113 3.91 17.62 6.20
CA GLU A 113 4.81 18.58 5.57
C GLU A 113 5.46 17.96 4.34
N THR A 114 5.95 16.72 4.45
CA THR A 114 6.52 15.96 3.33
C THR A 114 5.47 15.66 2.27
N CYS A 115 4.23 15.33 2.66
CA CYS A 115 3.13 15.14 1.72
C CYS A 115 2.76 16.44 0.96
N ILE A 116 2.76 17.58 1.66
CA ILE A 116 2.54 18.92 1.08
C ILE A 116 3.68 19.29 0.13
N GLN A 117 4.94 18.99 0.47
CA GLN A 117 6.07 19.23 -0.41
C GLN A 117 6.00 18.37 -1.67
N ARG A 118 5.62 17.10 -1.54
CA ARG A 118 5.48 16.17 -2.68
C ARG A 118 4.34 16.57 -3.60
N ASP A 119 3.20 17.02 -3.04
CA ASP A 119 1.93 17.39 -3.70
C ASP A 119 1.73 16.83 -5.12
N VAL A 120 1.83 15.51 -5.24
CA VAL A 120 1.95 14.80 -6.54
C VAL A 120 0.85 15.17 -7.53
N LYS A 121 -0.33 15.52 -7.01
CA LYS A 121 -1.55 15.84 -7.78
C LYS A 121 -1.96 17.32 -7.69
N GLY A 122 -1.17 18.17 -7.02
CA GLY A 122 -1.51 19.58 -6.80
C GLY A 122 -2.72 19.81 -5.88
N LEU A 123 -3.10 18.80 -5.09
CA LEU A 123 -4.33 18.83 -4.28
C LEU A 123 -4.11 19.55 -2.95
N TYR A 124 -2.92 19.44 -2.34
CA TYR A 124 -2.60 20.21 -1.14
C TYR A 124 -2.56 21.71 -1.45
N LYS A 125 -1.96 22.11 -2.58
CA LYS A 125 -1.97 23.51 -3.02
C LYS A 125 -3.39 24.08 -3.13
N LYS A 126 -4.31 23.34 -3.74
CA LYS A 126 -5.73 23.74 -3.88
C LYS A 126 -6.45 23.77 -2.54
N ALA A 127 -6.20 22.81 -1.66
CA ALA A 127 -6.78 22.77 -0.32
C ALA A 127 -6.30 23.97 0.53
N LEU A 128 -5.00 24.27 0.51
CA LEU A 128 -4.41 25.41 1.22
C LEU A 128 -4.91 26.77 0.67
N ALA A 129 -5.26 26.83 -0.62
CA ALA A 129 -5.92 27.99 -1.22
C ALA A 129 -7.42 28.09 -0.91
N GLY A 130 -8.01 27.10 -0.22
CA GLY A 130 -9.44 27.05 0.12
C GLY A 130 -10.35 26.60 -1.03
N GLU A 131 -9.79 26.16 -2.16
CA GLU A 131 -10.55 25.66 -3.32
C GLU A 131 -11.14 24.27 -3.07
N ILE A 132 -10.50 23.48 -2.20
CA ILE A 132 -10.97 22.16 -1.76
C ILE A 132 -11.20 22.22 -0.25
N LYS A 133 -12.43 21.92 0.18
CA LYS A 133 -12.78 21.81 1.61
C LYS A 133 -12.80 20.34 2.05
N GLY A 134 -12.54 20.12 3.34
CA GLY A 134 -12.52 18.79 3.95
C GLY A 134 -11.41 17.91 3.38
N PHE A 135 -10.24 18.48 3.10
CA PHE A 135 -9.07 17.77 2.62
C PHE A 135 -8.29 17.16 3.78
N THR A 136 -8.10 15.83 3.71
CA THR A 136 -7.44 15.06 4.77
C THR A 136 -5.99 15.53 4.98
N GLY A 137 -5.67 15.93 6.21
CA GLY A 137 -4.36 16.49 6.58
C GLY A 137 -4.28 18.02 6.48
N VAL A 138 -5.37 18.70 6.11
CA VAL A 138 -5.49 20.17 6.16
C VAL A 138 -6.64 20.55 7.08
N ASP A 139 -7.88 20.30 6.65
CA ASP A 139 -9.12 20.65 7.37
C ASP A 139 -10.04 19.44 7.64
N ASP A 140 -9.62 18.22 7.26
CA ASP A 140 -10.23 16.93 7.64
C ASP A 140 -9.17 16.04 8.32
N PRO A 141 -9.49 15.31 9.42
CA PRO A 141 -8.49 14.57 10.17
C PRO A 141 -8.02 13.29 9.47
N TYR A 142 -6.82 12.84 9.82
CA TYR A 142 -6.35 11.48 9.54
C TYR A 142 -6.10 10.74 10.85
N GLU A 143 -6.85 9.68 11.09
CA GLU A 143 -6.71 8.86 12.30
C GLU A 143 -5.78 7.68 11.99
N ALA A 144 -4.51 7.78 12.40
CA ALA A 144 -3.55 6.70 12.20
C ALA A 144 -4.06 5.36 12.78
N PRO A 145 -3.78 4.21 12.13
CA PRO A 145 -4.20 2.91 12.66
C PRO A 145 -3.47 2.59 13.96
N ALA A 146 -4.17 1.93 14.90
CA ALA A 146 -3.61 1.60 16.20
C ALA A 146 -2.69 0.37 16.14
N ASN A 147 -3.10 -0.66 15.39
CA ASN A 147 -2.37 -1.94 15.28
C ASN A 147 -2.32 -2.42 13.82
N PRO A 148 -1.66 -1.68 12.91
CA PRO A 148 -1.47 -2.16 11.55
C PRO A 148 -0.52 -3.37 11.52
N GLU A 149 -0.71 -4.29 10.58
CA GLU A 149 0.21 -5.42 10.37
C GLU A 149 1.61 -4.96 9.93
N LEU A 150 1.71 -3.79 9.28
CA LEU A 150 2.97 -3.20 8.87
C LEU A 150 2.91 -1.66 8.87
N ILE A 151 3.99 -1.04 9.35
CA ILE A 151 4.23 0.40 9.21
C ILE A 151 5.40 0.60 8.23
N ILE A 152 5.14 1.41 7.20
CA ILE A 152 6.11 1.88 6.21
C ILE A 152 6.35 3.36 6.45
N VAL A 153 7.61 3.76 6.65
CA VAL A 153 7.99 5.15 6.88
C VAL A 153 8.69 5.65 5.63
N THR A 154 7.92 6.22 4.69
CA THR A 154 8.39 6.51 3.31
C THR A 154 9.48 7.58 3.17
N GLU A 155 9.95 8.11 4.29
CA GLU A 155 11.05 9.07 4.40
C GLU A 155 12.38 8.37 4.74
N GLU A 156 12.32 7.15 5.28
CA GLU A 156 13.46 6.38 5.77
C GLU A 156 13.82 5.21 4.84
N GLU A 157 12.96 4.87 3.89
CA GLU A 157 13.12 3.72 3.00
C GLU A 157 12.66 4.05 1.58
N THR A 158 13.29 3.40 0.61
CA THR A 158 12.89 3.49 -0.80
C THR A 158 11.57 2.73 -1.04
N PRO A 159 10.83 3.07 -2.11
CA PRO A 159 9.63 2.33 -2.49
C PRO A 159 9.88 0.82 -2.71
N GLN A 160 11.06 0.45 -3.23
CA GLN A 160 11.45 -0.94 -3.47
C GLN A 160 11.69 -1.69 -2.16
N GLU A 161 12.37 -1.08 -1.19
CA GLU A 161 12.56 -1.65 0.15
C GLU A 161 11.23 -1.83 0.88
N SER A 162 10.35 -0.83 0.78
CA SER A 162 8.99 -0.89 1.32
C SER A 162 8.18 -2.04 0.74
N ALA A 163 8.18 -2.17 -0.60
CA ALA A 163 7.50 -3.26 -1.30
C ALA A 163 8.05 -4.63 -0.87
N ALA A 164 9.37 -4.78 -0.75
CA ALA A 164 10.00 -6.00 -0.28
C ALA A 164 9.63 -6.34 1.18
N ARG A 165 9.47 -5.34 2.06
CA ARG A 165 8.98 -5.54 3.43
C ARG A 165 7.53 -6.02 3.46
N ILE A 166 6.68 -5.51 2.59
CA ILE A 166 5.28 -5.96 2.47
C ILE A 166 5.25 -7.42 2.02
N VAL A 167 6.05 -7.79 1.02
CA VAL A 167 6.18 -9.19 0.57
C VAL A 167 6.63 -10.10 1.70
N ARG A 168 7.67 -9.72 2.45
CA ARG A 168 8.13 -10.49 3.63
C ARG A 168 7.03 -10.63 4.68
N LYS A 169 6.28 -9.57 4.96
CA LYS A 169 5.15 -9.64 5.89
C LYS A 169 4.08 -10.63 5.41
N LEU A 170 3.80 -10.70 4.10
CA LEU A 170 2.86 -11.67 3.53
C LEU A 170 3.38 -13.11 3.61
N GLU A 171 4.69 -13.32 3.50
CA GLU A 171 5.34 -14.62 3.73
C GLU A 171 5.23 -15.05 5.20
N GLU A 172 5.55 -14.15 6.13
CA GLU A 172 5.44 -14.37 7.59
C GLU A 172 4.01 -14.74 8.01
N LEU A 173 3.01 -14.11 7.41
CA LEU A 173 1.59 -14.39 7.66
C LEU A 173 1.09 -15.66 6.94
N GLY A 174 1.92 -16.29 6.11
CA GLY A 174 1.57 -17.50 5.37
C GLY A 174 0.60 -17.29 4.20
N TYR A 175 0.46 -16.06 3.72
CA TYR A 175 -0.36 -15.71 2.55
C TYR A 175 0.40 -15.87 1.23
N LEU A 176 1.73 -15.88 1.31
CA LEU A 176 2.65 -16.04 0.20
C LEU A 176 3.68 -17.10 0.55
N ALA A 177 4.05 -17.94 -0.41
CA ALA A 177 5.18 -18.85 -0.22
C ALA A 177 6.47 -18.02 -0.14
N ALA A 178 7.30 -18.31 0.85
CA ALA A 178 8.64 -17.74 0.93
C ALA A 178 9.45 -18.21 -0.28
N GLU A 179 10.05 -17.26 -0.99
CA GLU A 179 11.06 -17.63 -1.98
C GLU A 179 12.36 -17.97 -1.24
N PRO A 180 13.08 -19.03 -1.65
CA PRO A 180 14.44 -19.22 -1.18
C PRO A 180 15.20 -17.92 -1.41
N ALA A 181 15.91 -17.43 -0.40
CA ALA A 181 16.80 -16.28 -0.58
C ALA A 181 17.63 -16.54 -1.84
N GLN A 182 17.61 -15.62 -2.80
CA GLN A 182 18.50 -15.69 -3.96
C GLN A 182 19.92 -15.67 -3.40
N GLN A 183 20.53 -16.85 -3.30
CA GLN A 183 21.97 -16.95 -3.16
C GLN A 183 22.51 -16.36 -4.45
N LEU A 184 23.24 -15.25 -4.32
CA LEU A 184 24.11 -14.80 -5.39
C LEU A 184 24.92 -16.03 -5.82
N SER A 185 24.93 -16.32 -7.11
CA SER A 185 25.84 -17.36 -7.60
C SER A 185 27.27 -16.97 -7.19
N ALA A 186 28.13 -17.96 -6.97
CA ALA A 186 29.53 -17.70 -6.62
C ALA A 186 30.22 -16.76 -7.62
N GLU A 187 29.76 -16.75 -8.88
CA GLU A 187 30.23 -15.85 -9.93
C GLU A 187 29.75 -14.40 -9.76
N GLU A 188 28.49 -14.20 -9.36
CA GLU A 188 27.93 -12.88 -9.08
C GLU A 188 28.52 -12.29 -7.81
N GLU A 189 28.68 -13.09 -6.75
CA GLU A 189 29.38 -12.69 -5.52
C GLU A 189 30.82 -12.27 -5.83
N LYS A 190 31.54 -13.06 -6.65
CA LYS A 190 32.89 -12.74 -7.08
C LYS A 190 32.94 -11.44 -7.89
N ARG A 191 32.01 -11.23 -8.83
CA ARG A 191 31.90 -9.97 -9.60
C ARG A 191 31.62 -8.77 -8.71
N MET A 192 30.69 -8.91 -7.76
CA MET A 192 30.32 -7.84 -6.84
C MET A 192 31.49 -7.49 -5.92
N ARG A 193 32.18 -8.51 -5.39
CA ARG A 193 33.37 -8.34 -4.55
C ARG A 193 34.53 -7.70 -5.32
N GLN A 194 34.81 -8.15 -6.55
CA GLN A 194 35.82 -7.53 -7.42
C GLN A 194 35.49 -6.05 -7.72
N ARG A 195 34.20 -5.73 -7.91
CA ARG A 195 33.76 -4.35 -8.12
C ARG A 195 33.97 -3.49 -6.86
N LEU A 196 33.65 -4.02 -5.68
CA LEU A 196 33.86 -3.33 -4.40
C LEU A 196 35.35 -3.10 -4.10
N VAL A 197 36.22 -4.08 -4.40
CA VAL A 197 37.69 -3.92 -4.32
C VAL A 197 38.17 -2.82 -5.26
N ARG A 198 37.71 -2.81 -6.53
CA ARG A 198 38.08 -1.76 -7.50
C ARG A 198 37.65 -0.37 -7.05
N LEU A 199 36.52 -0.26 -6.36
CA LEU A 199 35.99 0.99 -5.83
C LEU A 199 36.59 1.36 -4.45
N GLY A 200 37.49 0.55 -3.90
CA GLY A 200 38.18 0.82 -2.63
C GLY A 200 37.34 0.54 -1.37
N TYR A 201 36.17 -0.06 -1.49
CA TYR A 201 35.31 -0.41 -0.35
C TYR A 201 35.72 -1.73 0.34
N LEU A 202 36.57 -2.54 -0.30
CA LEU A 202 37.12 -3.77 0.26
C LEU A 202 38.63 -3.84 0.01
N PRO A 203 39.41 -4.42 0.95
CA PRO A 203 40.82 -4.70 0.72
C PRO A 203 40.98 -5.74 -0.40
N SER A 204 42.06 -5.58 -1.17
CA SER A 204 42.47 -6.46 -2.28
C SER A 204 42.91 -7.84 -1.82
#